data_AF-A0A933NJR1-F1
#
_entry.id   AF-A0A933NJR1-F1
#
_cell.length_a   1.000
_cell.length_b   1.000
_cell.length_c   1.000
_cell.angle_alpha   90.00
_cell.angle_beta   90.00
_cell.angle_gamma   90.00
#
_symmetry.space_group_name_H-M   'P 1'
#
loop_
_entity.id
_entity.type
_entity.pdbx_description
1 polymer ?
#
loop_
_entity_poly.entity_id
_entity_poly.type
_entity_poly.pdbx_seq_one_letter_code
_entity_poly.pdbx_strand_id
1 'polypeptide(L)'
;MRRFARTLGMALACLALLGMASAVLAESKFKNIKALKGKSDDEIKKAMSEWNKSLGVKCLGCHKNLKTPDLDDHPAKEATRAMVKLTDEANAAIPGDVKITCWGCHRGNLKVGKVDDNVPVEKGKEEVSKKMKEMTVSLGQKFSAELKGGSITCGTCHHGAAKIPAKP
;
A
#
# COMPACT_ATOMS: atom_id res chain seq x y z
N MET A 1 24.37 74.67 0.95
CA MET A 1 24.40 73.54 1.90
C MET A 1 23.65 72.36 1.30
N ARG A 2 24.28 71.17 1.27
CA ARG A 2 23.75 69.82 0.91
C ARG A 2 23.34 69.62 -0.57
N ARG A 3 24.17 69.02 -1.44
CA ARG A 3 24.65 67.61 -1.58
C ARG A 3 23.65 66.71 -2.35
N PHE A 4 24.11 66.22 -3.52
CA PHE A 4 23.94 64.88 -4.16
C PHE A 4 22.53 64.25 -4.25
N ALA A 5 22.14 63.39 -5.20
CA ALA A 5 22.59 62.90 -6.51
C ALA A 5 21.60 61.78 -6.94
N ARG A 6 21.57 61.46 -8.25
CA ARG A 6 21.42 60.09 -8.83
C ARG A 6 20.07 59.35 -8.68
N THR A 7 19.30 59.21 -9.76
CA THR A 7 19.30 58.14 -10.80
C THR A 7 18.68 56.79 -10.38
N LEU A 8 17.83 56.28 -11.27
CA LEU A 8 17.57 54.87 -11.60
C LEU A 8 16.55 54.10 -10.74
N GLY A 9 15.29 54.07 -11.20
CA GLY A 9 14.28 53.10 -10.78
C GLY A 9 14.47 51.78 -11.53
N MET A 10 15.05 50.80 -10.85
CA MET A 10 15.42 49.47 -11.34
C MET A 10 14.20 48.53 -11.33
N ALA A 11 13.93 47.88 -12.47
CA ALA A 11 12.97 46.80 -12.60
C ALA A 11 13.42 45.57 -11.80
N LEU A 12 12.52 44.97 -11.02
CA LEU A 12 12.69 43.62 -10.48
C LEU A 12 11.42 42.81 -10.72
N ALA A 13 11.39 42.11 -11.86
CA ALA A 13 10.53 40.96 -12.08
C ALA A 13 11.08 39.81 -11.21
N CYS A 14 10.40 39.52 -10.10
CA CYS A 14 10.74 38.38 -9.25
C CYS A 14 10.18 37.12 -9.90
N LEU A 15 10.97 36.51 -10.79
CA LEU A 15 10.72 35.20 -11.37
C LEU A 15 10.84 34.16 -10.24
N ALA A 16 9.73 33.84 -9.60
CA ALA A 16 9.65 32.74 -8.65
C ALA A 16 9.78 31.42 -9.41
N LEU A 17 11.01 30.96 -9.62
CA LEU A 17 11.30 29.58 -9.95
C LEU A 17 10.96 28.74 -8.71
N LEU A 18 9.72 28.28 -8.62
CA LEU A 18 9.37 27.15 -7.77
C LEU A 18 10.23 25.97 -8.24
N GLY A 19 11.21 25.60 -7.43
CA GLY A 19 11.96 24.36 -7.58
C GLY A 19 11.01 23.18 -7.48
N MET A 20 10.53 22.70 -8.63
CA MET A 20 9.96 21.36 -8.72
C MET A 20 11.10 20.37 -8.52
N ALA A 21 11.22 19.86 -7.29
CA ALA A 21 12.02 18.68 -7.04
C ALA A 21 11.38 17.53 -7.83
N SER A 22 11.91 17.27 -9.03
CA SER A 22 11.56 16.07 -9.79
C SER A 22 11.92 14.86 -8.94
N ALA A 23 10.90 14.22 -8.38
CA ALA A 23 11.08 12.94 -7.71
C ALA A 23 11.73 11.98 -8.71
N VAL A 24 13.00 11.64 -8.45
CA VAL A 24 13.72 10.68 -9.27
C VAL A 24 12.96 9.36 -9.18
N LEU A 25 12.45 8.90 -10.32
CA LEU A 25 11.71 7.65 -10.42
C LEU A 25 12.58 6.48 -9.96
N ALA A 26 11.97 5.57 -9.20
CA ALA A 26 12.63 4.38 -8.71
C ALA A 26 13.26 3.55 -9.82
N GLU A 27 12.68 3.53 -11.01
CA GLU A 27 13.17 2.75 -12.15
C GLU A 27 14.57 3.15 -12.61
N SER A 28 15.04 4.35 -12.24
CA SER A 28 16.42 4.79 -12.51
C SER A 28 17.46 4.14 -11.58
N LYS A 29 17.03 3.59 -10.44
CA LYS A 29 17.92 3.06 -9.39
C LYS A 29 17.62 1.61 -8.98
N PHE A 30 16.35 1.22 -9.04
CA PHE A 30 15.87 -0.12 -8.74
C PHE A 30 15.54 -0.87 -10.03
N LYS A 31 16.12 -2.07 -10.16
CA LYS A 31 15.82 -2.98 -11.25
C LYS A 31 14.59 -3.83 -10.90
N ASN A 32 13.88 -4.30 -11.93
CA ASN A 32 12.79 -5.28 -11.81
C ASN A 32 11.65 -4.87 -10.86
N ILE A 33 11.30 -3.58 -10.84
CA ILE A 33 10.11 -3.08 -10.15
C ILE A 33 8.86 -3.43 -10.99
N LYS A 34 7.99 -4.27 -10.42
CA LYS A 34 6.71 -4.69 -11.05
C LYS A 34 5.50 -4.11 -10.32
N ALA A 35 5.33 -4.43 -9.03
CA ALA A 35 4.16 -4.04 -8.24
C ALA A 35 4.16 -2.59 -7.76
N LEU A 36 5.33 -1.93 -7.69
CA LEU A 36 5.49 -0.53 -7.24
C LEU A 36 5.95 0.38 -8.38
N LYS A 37 5.56 0.07 -9.61
CA LYS A 37 5.98 0.86 -10.78
C LYS A 37 5.46 2.29 -10.68
N GLY A 38 6.29 3.26 -11.07
CA GLY A 38 6.00 4.70 -11.00
C GLY A 38 6.17 5.33 -9.61
N LYS A 39 6.64 4.56 -8.61
CA LYS A 39 6.92 5.07 -7.27
C LYS A 39 8.31 5.70 -7.21
N SER A 40 8.46 6.70 -6.35
CA SER A 40 9.77 7.24 -5.99
C SER A 40 10.57 6.28 -5.11
N ASP A 41 11.87 6.50 -5.00
CA ASP A 41 12.72 5.71 -4.10
C ASP A 41 12.20 5.64 -2.66
N ASP A 42 11.74 6.77 -2.15
CA ASP A 42 11.32 6.90 -0.76
C ASP A 42 9.96 6.21 -0.54
N GLU A 43 9.06 6.26 -1.51
CA GLU A 43 7.83 5.47 -1.49
C GLU A 43 8.11 3.97 -1.49
N ILE A 44 9.09 3.49 -2.27
CA ILE A 44 9.47 2.06 -2.27
C ILE A 44 10.04 1.66 -0.91
N LYS A 45 10.99 2.43 -0.36
CA LYS A 45 11.57 2.14 0.96
C LYS A 45 10.50 2.16 2.06
N LYS A 46 9.56 3.11 1.99
CA LYS A 46 8.43 3.19 2.90
C LYS A 46 7.54 1.95 2.79
N ALA A 47 7.20 1.53 1.58
CA ALA A 47 6.42 0.32 1.34
C ALA A 47 7.10 -0.93 1.94
N MET A 48 8.41 -1.11 1.71
CA MET A 48 9.16 -2.24 2.30
C MET A 48 9.10 -2.24 3.84
N SER A 49 9.25 -1.06 4.46
CA SER A 49 9.15 -0.91 5.92
C SER A 49 7.74 -1.22 6.44
N GLU A 50 6.71 -0.74 5.74
CA GLU A 50 5.31 -0.99 6.08
C GLU A 50 4.93 -2.45 5.93
N TRP A 51 5.41 -3.13 4.89
CA TRP A 51 5.18 -4.55 4.65
C TRP A 51 5.87 -5.40 5.70
N ASN A 52 7.13 -5.11 6.05
CA ASN A 52 7.83 -5.77 7.16
C ASN A 52 7.02 -5.71 8.46
N LYS A 53 6.53 -4.52 8.82
CA LYS A 53 5.69 -4.34 10.03
C LYS A 53 4.37 -5.10 9.92
N SER A 54 3.75 -5.11 8.74
CA SER A 54 2.44 -5.72 8.52
C SER A 54 2.45 -7.23 8.50
N LEU A 55 3.56 -7.82 8.04
CA LEU A 55 3.76 -9.24 7.91
C LEU A 55 4.55 -9.84 9.08
N GLY A 56 5.12 -9.01 9.97
CA GLY A 56 5.97 -9.47 11.07
C GLY A 56 7.30 -10.06 10.60
N VAL A 57 7.78 -9.65 9.43
CA VAL A 57 9.02 -10.15 8.83
C VAL A 57 10.09 -9.06 8.75
N LYS A 58 11.31 -9.48 8.42
CA LYS A 58 12.39 -8.58 7.99
C LYS A 58 12.60 -8.70 6.49
N CYS A 59 13.54 -7.93 5.95
CA CYS A 59 13.84 -7.88 4.51
C CYS A 59 14.06 -9.26 3.89
N LEU A 60 14.70 -10.18 4.62
CA LEU A 60 14.98 -11.54 4.15
C LEU A 60 13.76 -12.48 4.15
N GLY A 61 12.61 -12.03 4.65
CA GLY A 61 11.35 -12.76 4.50
C GLY A 61 10.86 -12.80 3.06
N CYS A 62 11.17 -11.76 2.28
CA CYS A 62 10.79 -11.68 0.87
C CYS A 62 11.98 -11.66 -0.09
N HIS A 63 13.11 -11.07 0.29
CA HIS A 63 14.34 -11.05 -0.52
C HIS A 63 15.29 -12.16 -0.10
N LYS A 64 15.91 -12.87 -1.05
CA LYS A 64 16.93 -13.88 -0.72
C LYS A 64 18.17 -13.28 -0.07
N ASN A 65 18.59 -12.12 -0.55
CA ASN A 65 19.71 -11.35 0.00
C ASN A 65 19.53 -9.86 -0.33
N LEU A 66 20.30 -8.99 0.34
CA LEU A 66 20.21 -7.53 0.16
C LEU A 66 21.20 -6.96 -0.86
N LYS A 67 22.13 -7.76 -1.40
CA LYS A 67 23.06 -7.34 -2.45
C LYS A 67 22.38 -7.31 -3.81
N THR A 68 21.44 -8.22 -4.04
CA THR A 68 20.67 -8.36 -5.29
C THR A 68 19.17 -8.47 -5.01
N PRO A 69 18.54 -7.47 -4.37
CA PRO A 69 17.14 -7.53 -3.94
C PRO A 69 16.15 -7.54 -5.11
N ASP A 70 16.59 -7.16 -6.30
CA ASP A 70 15.85 -7.10 -7.56
C ASP A 70 15.61 -8.47 -8.21
N LEU A 71 16.38 -9.50 -7.86
CA LEU A 71 16.20 -10.85 -8.39
C LEU A 71 14.91 -11.53 -7.89
N ASP A 72 14.33 -12.38 -8.74
CA ASP A 72 13.10 -13.14 -8.47
C ASP A 72 13.44 -14.59 -8.06
N ASP A 73 14.50 -14.75 -7.26
CA ASP A 73 15.03 -16.06 -6.84
C ASP A 73 14.56 -16.49 -5.43
N HIS A 74 13.52 -15.83 -4.92
CA HIS A 74 12.85 -16.16 -3.67
C HIS A 74 11.32 -16.17 -3.86
N PRO A 75 10.63 -17.31 -3.68
CA PRO A 75 9.20 -17.45 -3.98
C PRO A 75 8.29 -16.45 -3.26
N ALA A 76 8.68 -16.01 -2.05
CA ALA A 76 7.89 -15.04 -1.28
C ALA A 76 7.78 -13.67 -1.98
N LYS A 77 8.70 -13.33 -2.89
CA LYS A 77 8.65 -12.07 -3.63
C LYS A 77 7.52 -12.05 -4.66
N GLU A 78 7.34 -13.13 -5.42
CA GLU A 78 6.21 -13.26 -6.34
C GLU A 78 4.89 -13.35 -5.58
N ALA A 79 4.84 -14.10 -4.48
CA ALA A 79 3.67 -14.12 -3.60
C ALA A 79 3.30 -12.71 -3.09
N THR A 80 4.30 -11.91 -2.70
CA THR A 80 4.08 -10.51 -2.27
C THR A 80 3.46 -9.68 -3.39
N ARG A 81 3.93 -9.82 -4.64
CA ARG A 81 3.36 -9.08 -5.78
C ARG A 81 1.90 -9.44 -6.04
N ALA A 82 1.54 -10.72 -5.91
CA ALA A 82 0.14 -11.13 -6.01
C ALA A 82 -0.71 -10.53 -4.89
N MET A 83 -0.19 -10.45 -3.65
CA MET A 83 -0.90 -9.82 -2.53
C MET A 83 -1.05 -8.30 -2.69
N VAL A 84 -0.08 -7.62 -3.32
CA VAL A 84 -0.25 -6.20 -3.70
C VAL A 84 -1.42 -6.05 -4.65
N LYS A 85 -1.47 -6.87 -5.71
CA LYS A 85 -2.59 -6.85 -6.67
C LYS A 85 -3.94 -7.15 -6.00
N LEU A 86 -4.00 -8.15 -5.11
CA LEU A 86 -5.20 -8.46 -4.34
C LEU A 86 -5.64 -7.25 -3.51
N THR A 87 -4.70 -6.59 -2.84
CA THR A 87 -4.97 -5.41 -2.02
C THR A 87 -5.48 -4.24 -2.87
N ASP A 88 -4.90 -4.01 -4.04
CA ASP A 88 -5.33 -2.95 -4.97
C ASP A 88 -6.76 -3.22 -5.49
N GLU A 89 -7.06 -4.46 -5.86
CA GLU A 89 -8.40 -4.85 -6.31
C GLU A 89 -9.44 -4.77 -5.20
N ALA A 90 -9.10 -5.21 -3.99
CA ALA A 90 -9.96 -5.05 -2.82
C ALA A 90 -10.24 -3.56 -2.54
N ASN A 91 -9.20 -2.72 -2.55
CA ASN A 91 -9.32 -1.29 -2.34
C ASN A 91 -10.13 -0.56 -3.42
N ALA A 92 -10.18 -1.10 -4.64
CA ALA A 92 -11.03 -0.57 -5.71
C ALA A 92 -12.51 -0.95 -5.52
N ALA A 93 -12.78 -2.12 -4.91
CA ALA A 93 -14.14 -2.61 -4.67
C ALA A 93 -14.75 -2.13 -3.34
N ILE A 94 -13.94 -1.74 -2.36
CA ILE A 94 -14.41 -1.18 -1.08
C ILE A 94 -15.02 0.22 -1.32
N PRO A 95 -16.29 0.45 -0.93
CA PRO A 95 -16.95 1.73 -1.11
C PRO A 95 -16.42 2.81 -0.16
N GLY A 96 -16.42 4.05 -0.63
CA GLY A 96 -15.95 5.21 0.14
C GLY A 96 -14.43 5.27 0.27
N ASP A 97 -13.96 5.99 1.28
CA ASP A 97 -12.53 6.29 1.45
C ASP A 97 -11.79 5.24 2.29
N VAL A 98 -12.45 4.14 2.65
CA VAL A 98 -11.81 3.05 3.39
C VAL A 98 -10.81 2.34 2.48
N LYS A 99 -9.56 2.26 2.93
CA LYS A 99 -8.50 1.50 2.27
C LYS A 99 -7.88 0.52 3.26
N ILE A 100 -7.82 -0.74 2.86
CA ILE A 100 -7.06 -1.75 3.56
C ILE A 100 -5.59 -1.69 3.16
N THR A 101 -4.74 -2.12 4.10
CA THR A 101 -3.32 -2.36 3.88
C THR A 101 -3.03 -3.81 4.23
N CYS A 102 -1.79 -4.26 4.03
CA CYS A 102 -1.36 -5.59 4.45
C CYS A 102 -1.69 -5.88 5.92
N TRP A 103 -1.66 -4.85 6.80
CA TRP A 103 -2.00 -4.99 8.22
C TRP A 103 -3.45 -5.41 8.45
N GLY A 104 -4.38 -4.98 7.60
CA GLY A 104 -5.81 -5.27 7.75
C GLY A 104 -6.11 -6.76 7.85
N CYS A 105 -5.34 -7.58 7.12
CA CYS A 105 -5.45 -9.04 7.17
C CYS A 105 -4.35 -9.67 8.04
N HIS A 106 -3.09 -9.29 7.82
CA HIS A 106 -1.94 -9.99 8.40
C HIS A 106 -1.68 -9.65 9.87
N ARG A 107 -2.01 -8.43 10.31
CA ARG A 107 -1.86 -7.97 11.71
C ARG A 107 -0.52 -8.32 12.36
N GLY A 108 0.58 -8.19 11.62
CA GLY A 108 1.92 -8.49 12.10
C GLY A 108 2.32 -9.96 12.00
N ASN A 109 1.55 -10.77 11.25
CA ASN A 109 1.82 -12.19 11.04
C ASN A 109 1.91 -12.52 9.55
N LEU A 110 2.92 -13.29 9.16
CA LEU A 110 3.13 -13.66 7.76
C LEU A 110 1.96 -14.48 7.20
N LYS A 111 1.33 -15.29 8.06
CA LYS A 111 0.13 -16.05 7.73
C LYS A 111 -1.06 -15.46 8.47
N VAL A 112 -2.17 -15.32 7.77
CA VAL A 112 -3.46 -15.01 8.40
C VAL A 112 -3.92 -16.28 9.13
N GLY A 113 -4.16 -16.15 10.43
CA GLY A 113 -4.64 -17.25 11.27
C GLY A 113 -6.15 -17.50 11.13
N LYS A 114 -6.70 -18.33 12.01
CA LYS A 114 -8.15 -18.46 12.14
C LYS A 114 -8.72 -17.12 12.61
N VAL A 115 -9.78 -16.66 11.96
CA VAL A 115 -10.48 -15.42 12.27
C VAL A 115 -11.92 -15.72 12.67
N ASP A 116 -12.45 -14.90 13.56
CA ASP A 116 -13.88 -14.90 13.85
C ASP A 116 -14.63 -14.20 12.72
N ASP A 117 -15.48 -14.95 12.02
CA ASP A 117 -16.27 -14.44 10.90
C ASP A 117 -17.63 -13.88 11.33
N ASN A 118 -17.93 -13.88 12.64
CA ASN A 118 -19.14 -13.27 13.21
C ASN A 118 -19.00 -11.74 13.25
N VAL A 119 -19.07 -11.12 12.08
CA VAL A 119 -19.00 -9.67 11.93
C VAL A 119 -20.41 -9.07 12.02
N PRO A 120 -20.69 -8.18 12.99
CA PRO A 120 -21.99 -7.55 13.08
C PRO A 120 -22.21 -6.57 11.92
N VAL A 121 -23.39 -6.64 11.30
CA VAL A 121 -23.81 -5.69 10.26
C VAL A 121 -24.52 -4.51 10.94
N GLU A 122 -24.00 -3.30 10.76
CA GLU A 122 -24.66 -2.08 11.26
C GLU A 122 -26.01 -1.89 10.57
N LYS A 123 -27.01 -1.40 11.32
CA LYS A 123 -28.35 -1.10 10.79
C LYS A 123 -28.27 -0.17 9.58
N GLY A 124 -28.91 -0.55 8.47
CA GLY A 124 -28.91 0.24 7.23
C GLY A 124 -27.65 0.08 6.38
N LYS A 125 -26.80 -0.91 6.69
CA LYS A 125 -25.59 -1.25 5.91
C LYS A 125 -25.68 -2.63 5.24
N GLU A 126 -26.87 -3.18 5.09
CA GLU A 126 -27.12 -4.50 4.52
C GLU A 126 -26.63 -4.58 3.06
N GLU A 127 -26.88 -3.54 2.27
CA GLU A 127 -26.39 -3.47 0.88
C GLU A 127 -24.86 -3.38 0.80
N VAL A 128 -24.23 -2.65 1.73
CA VAL A 128 -22.77 -2.60 1.83
C VAL A 128 -22.24 -3.98 2.19
N SER A 129 -22.85 -4.66 3.17
CA SER A 129 -22.48 -6.02 3.57
C SER A 129 -22.60 -7.01 2.40
N LYS A 130 -23.64 -6.88 1.58
CA LYS A 130 -23.83 -7.72 0.38
C LYS A 130 -22.70 -7.51 -0.63
N LYS A 131 -22.36 -6.25 -0.95
CA LYS A 131 -21.23 -5.92 -1.84
C LYS A 131 -19.90 -6.44 -1.29
N MET A 132 -19.69 -6.33 0.02
CA MET A 132 -18.48 -6.88 0.66
C MET A 132 -18.40 -8.40 0.51
N LYS A 133 -19.53 -9.11 0.67
CA LYS A 133 -19.60 -10.56 0.46
C LYS A 133 -19.29 -10.94 -1.00
N GLU A 134 -19.83 -10.21 -1.97
CA GLU A 134 -19.55 -10.44 -3.39
C GLU A 134 -18.07 -10.21 -3.72
N MET A 135 -17.49 -9.14 -3.17
CA MET A 135 -16.06 -8.85 -3.29
C MET A 135 -15.19 -9.97 -2.70
N THR A 136 -15.48 -10.43 -1.47
CA THR A 136 -14.66 -11.49 -0.84
C THR A 136 -14.73 -12.81 -1.60
N VAL A 137 -15.90 -13.18 -2.13
CA VAL A 137 -16.06 -14.36 -3.00
C VAL A 137 -15.25 -14.19 -4.28
N SER A 138 -15.37 -13.05 -4.96
CA SER A 138 -14.66 -12.78 -6.21
C SER A 138 -13.14 -12.82 -6.05
N LEU A 139 -12.62 -12.15 -5.02
CA LEU A 139 -11.19 -12.15 -4.70
C LEU A 139 -10.71 -13.55 -4.30
N GLY A 140 -11.47 -14.26 -3.46
CA GLY A 140 -11.13 -15.61 -3.02
C GLY A 140 -11.03 -16.60 -4.17
N GLN A 141 -11.92 -16.51 -5.15
CA GLN A 141 -11.86 -17.33 -6.37
C GLN A 141 -10.65 -16.97 -7.23
N LYS A 142 -10.45 -15.67 -7.47
CA LYS A 142 -9.41 -15.15 -8.37
C LYS A 142 -7.98 -15.39 -7.87
N PHE A 143 -7.77 -15.32 -6.55
CA PHE A 143 -6.47 -15.50 -5.91
C PHE A 143 -6.34 -16.84 -5.16
N SER A 144 -7.17 -17.83 -5.51
CA SER A 144 -7.25 -19.12 -4.80
C SER A 144 -5.93 -19.88 -4.74
N ALA A 145 -5.11 -19.79 -5.80
CA ALA A 145 -3.79 -20.43 -5.86
C ALA A 145 -2.81 -19.78 -4.87
N GLU A 146 -2.79 -18.45 -4.79
CA GLU A 146 -1.91 -17.70 -3.91
C GLU A 146 -2.33 -17.77 -2.44
N LEU A 147 -3.64 -17.89 -2.19
CA LEU A 147 -4.19 -18.07 -0.85
C LEU A 147 -3.98 -19.50 -0.29
N LYS A 148 -3.50 -20.45 -1.11
CA LYS A 148 -3.16 -21.83 -0.71
C LYS A 148 -4.29 -22.53 0.06
N GLY A 149 -5.53 -22.36 -0.40
CA GLY A 149 -6.73 -22.94 0.23
C GLY A 149 -7.31 -22.11 1.39
N GLY A 150 -6.73 -20.96 1.70
CA GLY A 150 -7.38 -19.95 2.55
C GLY A 150 -8.48 -19.21 1.81
N SER A 151 -9.54 -18.81 2.51
CA SER A 151 -10.58 -17.90 2.01
C SER A 151 -10.46 -16.53 2.66
N ILE A 152 -10.74 -15.48 1.90
CA ILE A 152 -10.95 -14.14 2.46
C ILE A 152 -12.37 -14.09 2.96
N THR A 153 -12.55 -13.76 4.23
CA THR A 153 -13.86 -13.65 4.85
C THR A 153 -14.05 -12.27 5.49
N CYS A 154 -15.24 -12.02 6.04
CA CYS A 154 -15.53 -10.76 6.74
C CYS A 154 -14.52 -10.55 7.88
N GLY A 155 -14.33 -11.59 8.70
CA GLY A 155 -13.42 -11.64 9.83
C GLY A 155 -11.95 -11.41 9.47
N THR A 156 -11.54 -11.71 8.23
CA THR A 156 -10.16 -11.48 7.77
C THR A 156 -9.76 -10.00 7.88
N CYS A 157 -10.70 -9.09 7.64
CA CYS A 157 -10.47 -7.64 7.71
C CYS A 157 -11.08 -7.01 8.97
N HIS A 158 -12.26 -7.51 9.38
CA HIS A 158 -13.06 -6.90 10.43
C HIS A 158 -12.67 -7.37 11.83
N HIS A 159 -12.10 -8.56 11.98
CA HIS A 159 -11.69 -9.13 13.27
C HIS A 159 -12.81 -9.05 14.33
N GLY A 160 -14.03 -9.46 13.96
CA GLY A 160 -15.22 -9.44 14.81
C GLY A 160 -15.88 -8.07 15.00
N ALA A 161 -15.33 -6.98 14.44
CA ALA A 161 -15.87 -5.64 14.58
C ALA A 161 -16.67 -5.18 13.35
N ALA A 162 -17.72 -4.39 13.56
CA ALA A 162 -18.52 -3.80 12.47
C ALA A 162 -17.67 -2.98 11.47
N LYS A 163 -16.60 -2.35 11.96
CA LYS A 163 -15.64 -1.57 11.16
C LYS A 163 -14.26 -2.20 11.24
N ILE A 164 -13.49 -2.11 10.17
CA ILE A 164 -12.10 -2.57 10.13
C ILE A 164 -11.30 -1.85 11.22
N PRO A 165 -10.73 -2.56 12.20
CA PRO A 165 -9.97 -1.92 13.26
C PRO A 165 -8.74 -1.22 12.70
N ALA A 166 -8.47 -0.02 13.21
CA ALA A 166 -7.24 0.69 12.86
C ALA A 166 -6.00 -0.12 13.28
N LYS A 167 -4.90 0.11 12.56
CA LYS A 167 -3.59 -0.36 13.01
C LYS A 167 -3.24 0.36 14.33
N PRO A 168 -2.84 -0.38 15.38
CA PRO A 168 -2.37 0.22 16.63
C PRO A 168 -1.16 1.13 16.44
#